data_AF-A0A384BDI1-F1
#
_entry.id   AF-A0A384BDI1-F1
#
_cell.length_a   1.000
_cell.length_b   1.000
_cell.length_c   1.000
_cell.angle_alpha   90.00
_cell.angle_beta   90.00
_cell.angle_gamma   90.00
#
_symmetry.space_group_name_H-M   'P 1'
#
loop_
_entity.id
_entity.type
_entity.pdbx_description
1 polymer ?
#
loop_
_entity_poly.entity_id
_entity_poly.type
_entity_poly.pdbx_seq_one_letter_code
_entity_poly.pdbx_strand_id
1 'polypeptide(L)'
;MYEMYVETCGQNAQNQVNPATFGKGAGRSPNKTDPVGSPLSEFRRCPFWEQELAKKYSYKTMAFLADEYCNYCQDILQNVEDSLTSFWKSLQQDTVMLMSLPDVCQLPKCYDRQLYKGIEDVLLHDFLEDVSIQHLDSVQSFSKKFQLWPLTALEGFPALLQLSKRREVTVFVRRLRRKTYLSNMAKTMRTVLENSRRASLLKSDLHAIIRQGALDISEKALRSNPSGTGDLEENTEMKCLSSLISLLGTSTDLSVFLNCLCSNLQTSVFQPSRSKEELIRLAASFQLRWNFLLTAVSKAMTLWHRDSFGSWHLFHLLLLEYVIHILQSCIEEDEEGGDVGNLKEVLPDDSQPLVPPDQELSRPPDPSPAQERRSPRADAPRVTLRHKSRGQCTTEGSSVVVRVPGFLLDIATGDKLIQVLLEDKATESTIKLNLPLERETLITLKDGQKFVIHVSDVSQSSENIYFRDSNADT
;
A
#
# COMPACT_ATOMS: atom_id res chain seq x y z
N MET A 1 -1.54 25.52 3.57
CA MET A 1 -2.48 25.04 2.54
C MET A 1 -2.91 26.17 1.62
N TYR A 2 -3.31 27.32 2.17
CA TYR A 2 -3.62 28.51 1.36
C TYR A 2 -2.47 28.93 0.42
N GLU A 3 -1.22 28.98 0.91
CA GLU A 3 -0.06 29.30 0.05
C GLU A 3 0.15 28.26 -1.07
N MET A 4 0.06 26.96 -0.75
CA MET A 4 0.12 25.87 -1.75
C MET A 4 -1.04 25.97 -2.77
N TYR A 5 -2.24 26.32 -2.32
CA TYR A 5 -3.42 26.48 -3.16
C TYR A 5 -3.31 27.68 -4.12
N VAL A 6 -2.74 28.80 -3.66
CA VAL A 6 -2.51 30.00 -4.47
C VAL A 6 -1.50 29.71 -5.60
N GLU A 7 -0.52 28.83 -5.36
CA GLU A 7 0.42 28.37 -6.40
C GLU A 7 -0.26 27.48 -7.47
N THR A 8 -1.20 26.60 -7.09
CA THR A 8 -1.85 25.66 -8.03
C THR A 8 -3.01 26.27 -8.82
N CYS A 9 -3.88 27.04 -8.16
CA CYS A 9 -5.13 27.53 -8.76
C CYS A 9 -4.99 28.85 -9.53
N GLY A 10 -3.81 29.48 -9.50
CA GLY A 10 -3.56 30.75 -10.18
C GLY A 10 -3.49 30.65 -11.71
N GLN A 11 -3.38 29.46 -12.31
CA GLN A 11 -2.96 29.35 -13.71
C GLN A 11 -3.94 28.73 -14.72
N ASN A 12 -4.87 27.82 -14.41
CA ASN A 12 -5.71 27.23 -15.47
C ASN A 12 -7.08 26.74 -14.99
N ALA A 13 -8.11 27.56 -15.19
CA ALA A 13 -9.51 27.14 -15.10
C ALA A 13 -10.12 27.06 -16.50
N GLN A 14 -10.02 25.90 -17.17
CA GLN A 14 -10.82 25.63 -18.35
C GLN A 14 -11.15 24.14 -18.52
N ASN A 15 -12.44 23.85 -18.32
CA ASN A 15 -13.23 22.70 -18.76
C ASN A 15 -12.50 21.58 -19.51
N GLN A 16 -12.16 20.51 -18.79
CA GLN A 16 -12.03 19.17 -19.37
C GLN A 16 -12.79 18.16 -18.53
N VAL A 17 -13.46 17.23 -19.20
CA VAL A 17 -14.19 16.11 -18.58
C VAL A 17 -13.16 15.21 -17.90
N ASN A 18 -13.32 15.02 -16.59
CA ASN A 18 -12.30 14.54 -15.67
C ASN A 18 -12.36 13.00 -15.46
N PRO A 19 -11.33 12.24 -15.89
CA PRO A 19 -11.20 10.81 -15.61
C PRO A 19 -11.00 10.47 -14.12
N ALA A 20 -10.46 11.42 -13.34
CA ALA A 20 -10.18 11.30 -11.91
C ALA A 20 -11.41 11.55 -11.00
N THR A 21 -12.58 11.83 -11.57
CA THR A 21 -13.87 11.86 -10.85
C THR A 21 -14.69 10.57 -10.95
N PHE A 22 -14.11 9.51 -11.54
CA PHE A 22 -14.83 8.27 -11.75
C PHE A 22 -15.02 7.52 -10.42
N GLY A 23 -16.30 7.43 -10.02
CA GLY A 23 -16.73 7.11 -8.66
C GLY A 23 -18.02 7.84 -8.25
N LYS A 24 -18.21 9.06 -8.79
CA LYS A 24 -19.50 9.77 -8.73
C LYS A 24 -20.52 9.15 -9.71
N GLY A 25 -21.13 8.04 -9.30
CA GLY A 25 -22.40 7.49 -9.78
C GLY A 25 -22.75 7.66 -11.26
N ALA A 26 -22.47 6.63 -12.06
CA ALA A 26 -23.17 6.39 -13.32
C ALA A 26 -24.65 6.07 -13.04
N GLY A 27 -25.45 7.10 -12.76
CA GLY A 27 -26.86 6.95 -12.41
C GLY A 27 -27.68 8.24 -12.31
N ARG A 28 -27.10 9.43 -12.51
CA ARG A 28 -27.87 10.69 -12.60
C ARG A 28 -27.83 11.25 -14.02
N SER A 29 -29.02 11.50 -14.54
CA SER A 29 -29.30 12.12 -15.83
C SER A 29 -28.60 13.48 -15.99
N PRO A 30 -28.08 13.80 -17.20
CA PRO A 30 -27.33 15.03 -17.44
C PRO A 30 -28.32 16.17 -17.70
N ASN A 31 -28.82 16.81 -16.65
CA ASN A 31 -29.51 18.10 -16.78
C ASN A 31 -29.51 18.81 -15.42
N LYS A 32 -28.43 19.53 -15.14
CA LYS A 32 -28.41 20.80 -14.39
C LYS A 32 -26.99 21.36 -14.44
N THR A 33 -26.87 22.51 -15.08
CA THR A 33 -25.66 23.34 -15.11
C THR A 33 -25.38 23.78 -13.67
N ASP A 34 -24.32 23.27 -13.05
CA ASP A 34 -23.87 23.77 -11.76
C ASP A 34 -23.27 25.17 -11.94
N PRO A 35 -23.61 26.15 -11.07
CA PRO A 35 -23.05 27.49 -11.16
C PRO A 35 -21.57 27.45 -10.75
N VAL A 36 -20.76 28.26 -11.44
CA VAL A 36 -19.37 28.55 -11.10
C VAL A 36 -19.34 29.16 -9.69
N GLY A 37 -19.07 28.34 -8.68
CA GLY A 37 -18.90 28.73 -7.28
C GLY A 37 -17.45 28.55 -6.83
N SER A 38 -17.05 29.35 -5.85
CA SER A 38 -15.71 29.33 -5.22
C SER A 38 -15.21 27.90 -4.93
N PRO A 39 -13.90 27.60 -5.06
CA PRO A 39 -13.40 26.21 -4.96
C PRO A 39 -13.51 25.59 -3.57
N LEU A 40 -13.73 26.42 -2.54
CA LEU A 40 -14.11 25.99 -1.21
C LEU A 40 -15.62 25.71 -1.19
N SER A 41 -16.03 24.53 -1.69
CA SER A 41 -17.35 24.00 -1.37
C SER A 41 -17.56 24.10 0.14
N GLU A 42 -18.67 24.69 0.59
CA GLU A 42 -19.07 24.64 2.00
C GLU A 42 -18.94 23.20 2.50
N PHE A 43 -18.24 23.01 3.62
CA PHE A 43 -18.08 21.71 4.25
C PHE A 43 -19.46 21.13 4.57
N ARG A 44 -19.76 19.93 4.08
CA ARG A 44 -21.11 19.36 4.13
C ARG A 44 -21.32 18.58 5.42
N ARG A 45 -22.43 18.83 6.08
CA ARG A 45 -22.92 18.03 7.22
C ARG A 45 -23.06 16.55 6.89
N CYS A 46 -23.01 15.69 7.92
CA CYS A 46 -23.25 14.24 7.83
C CYS A 46 -24.64 13.89 8.40
N PRO A 47 -25.76 14.21 7.70
CA PRO A 47 -27.11 14.15 8.26
C PRO A 47 -27.54 12.74 8.70
N PHE A 48 -27.01 11.70 8.06
CA PHE A 48 -27.32 10.32 8.44
C PHE A 48 -26.85 10.01 9.88
N TRP A 49 -25.55 10.17 10.16
CA TRP A 49 -25.00 9.90 11.49
C TRP A 49 -25.52 10.88 12.54
N GLU A 50 -25.75 12.14 12.17
CA GLU A 50 -26.40 13.12 13.04
C GLU A 50 -27.79 12.65 13.48
N GLN A 51 -28.62 12.20 12.53
CA GLN A 51 -29.97 11.73 12.82
C GLN A 51 -29.98 10.38 13.56
N GLU A 52 -29.16 9.42 13.14
CA GLU A 52 -29.10 8.10 13.78
C GLU A 52 -28.64 8.20 15.23
N LEU A 53 -27.60 8.99 15.51
CA LEU A 53 -27.13 9.17 16.87
C LEU A 53 -28.09 10.04 17.69
N ALA A 54 -28.74 11.04 17.10
CA ALA A 54 -29.76 11.82 17.80
C ALA A 54 -31.02 11.03 18.17
N LYS A 55 -31.30 9.89 17.50
CA LYS A 55 -32.37 8.96 17.91
C LYS A 55 -31.99 8.15 19.16
N LYS A 56 -30.69 7.82 19.29
CA LYS A 56 -30.17 6.96 20.36
C LYS A 56 -29.72 7.75 21.60
N TYR A 57 -29.28 8.97 21.40
CA TYR A 57 -28.77 9.88 22.43
C TYR A 57 -29.60 11.18 22.46
N SER A 58 -29.19 12.15 23.29
CA SER A 58 -29.83 13.46 23.34
C SER A 58 -29.61 14.22 22.03
N TYR A 59 -30.70 14.63 21.37
CA TYR A 59 -30.64 15.48 20.17
C TYR A 59 -29.77 16.72 20.37
N LYS A 60 -29.94 17.41 21.52
CA LYS A 60 -29.17 18.63 21.83
C LYS A 60 -27.67 18.36 21.92
N THR A 61 -27.30 17.22 22.51
CA THR A 61 -25.90 16.83 22.68
C THR A 61 -25.26 16.42 21.35
N MET A 62 -25.99 15.66 20.51
CA MET A 62 -25.49 15.23 19.20
C MET A 62 -25.42 16.39 18.20
N ALA A 63 -26.40 17.30 18.21
CA ALA A 63 -26.37 18.51 17.39
C ALA A 63 -25.17 19.39 17.75
N PHE A 64 -24.95 19.65 19.04
CA PHE A 64 -23.78 20.39 19.52
C PHE A 64 -22.47 19.73 19.07
N LEU A 65 -22.34 18.41 19.24
CA LEU A 65 -21.14 17.69 18.82
C LEU A 65 -20.91 17.78 17.30
N ALA A 66 -21.97 17.67 16.50
CA ALA A 66 -21.88 17.81 15.05
C ALA A 66 -21.49 19.24 14.63
N ASP A 67 -22.04 20.26 15.29
CA ASP A 67 -21.69 21.67 15.06
C ASP A 67 -20.19 21.91 15.33
N GLU A 68 -19.71 21.50 16.51
CA GLU A 68 -18.31 21.66 16.91
C GLU A 68 -17.36 20.97 15.93
N TYR A 69 -17.67 19.73 15.54
CA TYR A 69 -16.80 18.98 14.62
C TYR A 69 -16.83 19.54 13.19
N CYS A 70 -17.99 20.00 12.73
CA CYS A 70 -18.13 20.66 11.43
C CYS A 70 -17.32 21.96 11.37
N ASN A 71 -17.36 22.78 12.43
CA ASN A 71 -16.58 24.01 12.53
C ASN A 71 -15.07 23.70 12.56
N TYR A 72 -14.66 22.71 13.35
CA TYR A 72 -13.28 22.23 13.39
C TYR A 72 -12.75 21.81 12.02
N CYS A 73 -13.52 21.06 11.25
CA CYS A 73 -13.12 20.66 9.90
C CYS A 73 -12.98 21.88 8.97
N GLN A 74 -13.88 22.86 9.08
CA GLN A 74 -13.78 24.10 8.33
C GLN A 74 -12.51 24.89 8.70
N ASP A 75 -12.16 24.95 9.98
CA ASP A 75 -10.97 25.66 10.48
C ASP A 75 -9.67 25.00 10.03
N ILE A 76 -9.60 23.66 10.02
CA ILE A 76 -8.42 22.93 9.51
C ILE A 76 -8.17 23.22 8.02
N LEU A 77 -9.22 23.38 7.22
CA LEU A 77 -9.05 23.73 5.81
C LEU A 77 -8.35 25.09 5.62
N GLN A 78 -8.42 25.98 6.61
CA GLN A 78 -7.78 27.30 6.59
C GLN A 78 -6.39 27.29 7.25
N ASN A 79 -6.28 26.72 8.47
CA ASN A 79 -5.03 26.60 9.22
C ASN A 79 -4.95 25.24 9.93
N VAL A 80 -3.98 24.39 9.58
CA VAL A 80 -3.98 22.98 9.98
C VAL A 80 -3.42 22.74 11.38
N GLU A 81 -2.27 23.32 11.71
CA GLU A 81 -1.48 22.91 12.89
C GLU A 81 -2.04 23.49 14.21
N ASP A 82 -2.34 24.79 14.23
CA ASP A 82 -2.85 25.47 15.44
C ASP A 82 -4.29 25.05 15.75
N SER A 83 -5.12 24.81 14.72
CA SER A 83 -6.53 24.43 14.85
C SER A 83 -6.72 23.01 15.35
N LEU A 84 -5.79 22.10 15.01
CA LEU A 84 -5.83 20.71 15.47
C LEU A 84 -5.75 20.62 16.99
N THR A 85 -4.69 21.17 17.58
CA THR A 85 -4.44 21.03 19.02
C THR A 85 -5.43 21.83 19.86
N SER A 86 -5.85 23.01 19.38
CA SER A 86 -6.78 23.87 20.11
C SER A 86 -8.18 23.26 20.22
N PHE A 87 -8.71 22.68 19.13
CA PHE A 87 -10.01 22.01 19.15
C PHE A 87 -10.07 20.83 20.11
N TRP A 88 -9.12 19.89 20.03
CA TRP A 88 -9.17 18.72 20.89
C TRP A 88 -9.09 19.12 22.37
N LYS A 89 -8.30 20.14 22.71
CA LYS A 89 -8.21 20.68 24.08
C LYS A 89 -9.46 21.45 24.53
N SER A 90 -10.30 21.95 23.64
CA SER A 90 -11.51 22.70 24.00
C SER A 90 -12.73 21.82 24.30
N LEU A 91 -12.67 20.53 23.93
CA LEU A 91 -13.78 19.60 24.17
C LEU A 91 -14.03 19.35 25.66
N GLN A 92 -15.30 19.37 26.06
CA GLN A 92 -15.70 19.06 27.44
C GLN A 92 -15.54 17.57 27.74
N GLN A 93 -15.27 17.25 29.02
CA GLN A 93 -15.05 15.87 29.47
C GLN A 93 -16.22 14.94 29.14
N ASP A 94 -17.46 15.41 29.28
CA ASP A 94 -18.66 14.64 28.96
C ASP A 94 -18.75 14.30 27.46
N THR A 95 -18.34 15.23 26.60
CA THR A 95 -18.25 15.02 25.15
C THR A 95 -17.17 14.01 24.81
N VAL A 96 -16.00 14.08 25.46
CA VAL A 96 -14.91 13.11 25.29
C VAL A 96 -15.34 11.71 25.74
N MET A 97 -16.06 11.61 26.86
CA MET A 97 -16.64 10.34 27.33
C MET A 97 -17.63 9.76 26.32
N LEU A 98 -18.49 10.59 25.72
CA LEU A 98 -19.41 10.14 24.66
C LEU A 98 -18.67 9.63 23.42
N MET A 99 -17.58 10.27 23.01
CA MET A 99 -16.71 9.80 21.92
C MET A 99 -15.99 8.48 22.22
N SER A 100 -16.09 7.95 23.45
CA SER A 100 -15.58 6.60 23.75
C SER A 100 -16.50 5.50 23.23
N LEU A 101 -17.72 5.82 22.78
CA LEU A 101 -18.69 4.85 22.30
C LEU A 101 -18.45 4.53 20.79
N PRO A 102 -18.47 3.25 20.37
CA PRO A 102 -18.13 2.86 18.99
C PRO A 102 -18.99 3.48 17.90
N ASP A 103 -20.29 3.64 18.16
CA ASP A 103 -21.24 4.26 17.24
C ASP A 103 -21.09 5.77 17.17
N VAL A 104 -20.78 6.43 18.29
CA VAL A 104 -20.48 7.87 18.32
C VAL A 104 -19.21 8.18 17.53
N CYS A 105 -18.21 7.29 17.54
CA CYS A 105 -16.99 7.41 16.75
C CYS A 105 -17.23 7.48 15.23
N GLN A 106 -18.39 7.01 14.74
CA GLN A 106 -18.72 7.06 13.31
C GLN A 106 -18.96 8.48 12.82
N LEU A 107 -19.40 9.39 13.69
CA LEU A 107 -19.64 10.80 13.34
C LEU A 107 -18.31 11.54 13.07
N PRO A 108 -17.32 11.57 13.99
CA PRO A 108 -15.98 12.08 13.69
C PRO A 108 -15.36 11.44 12.45
N LYS A 109 -15.52 10.12 12.28
CA LYS A 109 -15.00 9.38 11.12
C LYS A 109 -15.61 9.87 9.79
N CYS A 110 -16.92 10.10 9.74
CA CYS A 110 -17.60 10.67 8.57
C CYS A 110 -17.04 12.05 8.20
N TYR A 111 -16.89 12.90 9.21
CA TYR A 111 -16.35 14.24 9.02
C TYR A 111 -14.87 14.24 8.62
N ASP A 112 -14.07 13.36 9.20
CA ASP A 112 -12.65 13.20 8.85
C ASP A 112 -12.46 12.79 7.40
N ARG A 113 -13.26 11.84 6.90
CA ARG A 113 -13.22 11.44 5.48
C ARG A 113 -13.47 12.61 4.57
N GLN A 114 -14.49 13.42 4.88
CA GLN A 114 -14.81 14.60 4.09
C GLN A 114 -13.73 15.67 4.17
N LEU A 115 -13.20 15.93 5.37
CA LEU A 115 -12.11 16.87 5.60
C LEU A 115 -10.89 16.47 4.78
N TYR A 116 -10.51 15.21 4.85
CA TYR A 116 -9.32 14.70 4.16
C TYR A 116 -9.49 14.68 2.64
N LYS A 117 -10.70 14.42 2.12
CA LYS A 117 -11.01 14.63 0.70
C LYS A 117 -10.90 16.11 0.31
N GLY A 118 -11.43 17.03 1.14
CA GLY A 118 -11.29 18.46 0.91
C GLY A 118 -9.84 18.95 0.90
N ILE A 119 -9.02 18.47 1.85
CA ILE A 119 -7.58 18.74 1.88
C ILE A 119 -6.90 18.21 0.61
N GLU A 120 -7.22 16.99 0.20
CA GLU A 120 -6.69 16.40 -1.03
C GLU A 120 -7.03 17.23 -2.27
N ASP A 121 -8.29 17.64 -2.41
CA ASP A 121 -8.75 18.47 -3.53
C ASP A 121 -8.05 19.83 -3.57
N VAL A 122 -7.78 20.44 -2.41
CA VAL A 122 -7.04 21.71 -2.31
C VAL A 122 -5.57 21.54 -2.67
N LEU A 123 -4.94 20.42 -2.28
CA LEU A 123 -3.51 20.21 -2.49
C LEU A 123 -3.18 19.72 -3.90
N LEU A 124 -4.00 18.84 -4.44
CA LEU A 124 -3.79 18.21 -5.75
C LEU A 124 -5.14 17.70 -6.25
N HIS A 125 -5.91 18.54 -6.96
CA HIS A 125 -7.26 18.18 -7.43
C HIS A 125 -7.23 17.11 -8.51
N ASP A 126 -6.48 17.34 -9.59
CA ASP A 126 -6.26 16.36 -10.65
C ASP A 126 -4.75 16.06 -10.77
N PHE A 127 -4.40 14.77 -10.71
CA PHE A 127 -3.01 14.36 -10.84
C PHE A 127 -2.47 14.53 -12.26
N LEU A 128 -3.36 14.67 -13.26
CA LEU A 128 -2.99 14.97 -14.64
C LEU A 128 -2.69 16.45 -14.88
N GLU A 129 -3.00 17.36 -13.95
CA GLU A 129 -2.61 18.76 -14.08
C GLU A 129 -1.09 18.91 -14.18
N ASP A 130 -0.63 19.95 -14.88
CA ASP A 130 0.80 20.25 -14.94
C ASP A 130 1.22 21.02 -13.69
N VAL A 131 1.72 20.28 -12.73
CA VAL A 131 2.15 20.80 -11.43
C VAL A 131 3.68 20.83 -11.35
N SER A 132 4.24 21.79 -10.60
CA SER A 132 5.69 21.89 -10.41
C SER A 132 6.22 20.76 -9.51
N ILE A 133 7.46 20.33 -9.71
CA ILE A 133 8.10 19.31 -8.85
C ILE A 133 8.21 19.82 -7.40
N GLN A 134 8.50 21.12 -7.23
CA GLN A 134 8.60 21.76 -5.91
C GLN A 134 7.27 21.71 -5.14
N HIS A 135 6.14 21.89 -5.84
CA HIS A 135 4.82 21.74 -5.23
C HIS A 135 4.57 20.29 -4.81
N LEU A 136 4.87 19.32 -5.68
CA LEU A 136 4.73 17.89 -5.34
C LEU A 136 5.59 17.52 -4.11
N ASP A 137 6.82 18.03 -4.01
CA ASP A 137 7.69 17.84 -2.84
C ASP A 137 7.11 18.46 -1.56
N SER A 138 6.47 19.62 -1.69
CA SER A 138 5.76 20.30 -0.59
C SER A 138 4.55 19.48 -0.13
N VAL A 139 3.77 18.93 -1.06
CA VAL A 139 2.65 18.02 -0.77
C VAL A 139 3.13 16.74 -0.09
N GLN A 140 4.25 16.15 -0.53
CA GLN A 140 4.83 14.98 0.13
C GLN A 140 5.25 15.32 1.57
N SER A 141 5.90 16.47 1.76
CA SER A 141 6.35 16.94 3.08
C SER A 141 5.16 17.21 4.01
N PHE A 142 4.11 17.84 3.49
CA PHE A 142 2.84 17.98 4.18
C PHE A 142 2.26 16.62 4.59
N SER A 143 2.21 15.64 3.69
CA SER A 143 1.67 14.30 4.01
C SER A 143 2.42 13.61 5.15
N LYS A 144 3.73 13.82 5.28
CA LYS A 144 4.56 13.26 6.36
C LYS A 144 4.24 13.94 7.69
N LYS A 145 4.10 15.27 7.72
CA LYS A 145 3.73 16.03 8.92
C LYS A 145 2.30 15.74 9.36
N PHE A 146 1.36 15.74 8.41
CA PHE A 146 -0.05 15.45 8.67
C PHE A 146 -0.29 14.05 9.22
N GLN A 147 0.57 13.09 8.92
CA GLN A 147 0.49 11.75 9.52
C GLN A 147 0.65 11.78 11.06
N LEU A 148 1.36 12.79 11.59
CA LEU A 148 1.68 12.92 13.01
C LEU A 148 0.76 13.90 13.75
N TRP A 149 0.44 15.06 13.17
CA TRP A 149 -0.29 16.13 13.87
C TRP A 149 -1.60 15.67 14.55
N PRO A 150 -2.52 14.93 13.87
CA PRO A 150 -3.76 14.49 14.51
C PRO A 150 -3.53 13.45 15.60
N LEU A 151 -2.47 12.64 15.51
CA LEU A 151 -2.15 11.63 16.51
C LEU A 151 -1.62 12.27 17.79
N THR A 152 -0.76 13.29 17.66
CA THR A 152 -0.26 14.07 18.79
C THR A 152 -1.39 14.87 19.46
N ALA A 153 -2.30 15.45 18.68
CA ALA A 153 -3.42 16.22 19.23
C ALA A 153 -4.43 15.35 20.03
N LEU A 154 -4.51 14.06 19.72
CA LEU A 154 -5.38 13.09 20.39
C LEU A 154 -4.68 12.30 21.52
N GLU A 155 -3.46 12.66 21.89
CA GLU A 155 -2.77 12.02 23.00
C GLU A 155 -3.57 12.21 24.31
N GLY A 156 -3.88 11.10 24.99
CA GLY A 156 -4.72 11.10 26.20
C GLY A 156 -6.24 10.97 25.98
N PHE A 157 -6.71 10.94 24.73
CA PHE A 157 -8.13 10.72 24.39
C PHE A 157 -8.50 9.23 24.35
N PRO A 158 -9.81 8.86 24.31
CA PRO A 158 -10.25 7.47 24.26
C PRO A 158 -9.59 6.65 23.14
N ALA A 159 -9.16 5.43 23.45
CA ALA A 159 -8.40 4.58 22.53
C ALA A 159 -9.15 4.27 21.21
N LEU A 160 -10.48 4.09 21.29
CA LEU A 160 -11.31 3.85 20.11
C LEU A 160 -11.30 5.03 19.13
N LEU A 161 -11.37 6.26 19.65
CA LEU A 161 -11.28 7.48 18.85
C LEU A 161 -9.89 7.62 18.21
N GLN A 162 -8.82 7.38 18.98
CA GLN A 162 -7.45 7.40 18.45
C GLN A 162 -7.25 6.39 17.32
N LEU A 163 -7.77 5.17 17.49
CA LEU A 163 -7.68 4.11 16.48
C LEU A 163 -8.47 4.49 15.22
N SER A 164 -9.70 4.99 15.37
CA SER A 164 -10.52 5.47 14.26
C SER A 164 -9.82 6.59 13.48
N LYS A 165 -9.34 7.62 14.18
CA LYS A 165 -8.58 8.73 13.57
C LYS A 165 -7.34 8.23 12.82
N ARG A 166 -6.55 7.36 13.44
CA ARG A 166 -5.33 6.80 12.85
C ARG A 166 -5.62 6.06 11.55
N ARG A 167 -6.71 5.28 11.49
CA ARG A 167 -7.12 4.57 10.28
C ARG A 167 -7.42 5.56 9.15
N GLU A 168 -8.26 6.56 9.39
CA GLU A 168 -8.63 7.54 8.38
C GLU A 168 -7.44 8.40 7.93
N VAL A 169 -6.56 8.83 8.86
CA VAL A 169 -5.30 9.53 8.52
C VAL A 169 -4.40 8.65 7.65
N THR A 170 -4.30 7.35 7.95
CA THR A 170 -3.48 6.41 7.17
C THR A 170 -4.00 6.26 5.76
N VAL A 171 -5.32 6.13 5.58
CA VAL A 171 -5.95 6.05 4.25
C VAL A 171 -5.70 7.34 3.47
N PHE A 172 -5.96 8.49 4.07
CA PHE A 172 -5.70 9.80 3.46
C PHE A 172 -4.24 9.96 3.01
N VAL A 173 -3.28 9.72 3.90
CA VAL A 173 -1.85 9.90 3.60
C VAL A 173 -1.42 8.96 2.46
N ARG A 174 -1.91 7.72 2.44
CA ARG A 174 -1.63 6.78 1.33
C ARG A 174 -2.20 7.28 0.02
N ARG A 175 -3.44 7.76 0.01
CA ARG A 175 -4.12 8.28 -1.19
C ARG A 175 -3.41 9.52 -1.73
N LEU A 176 -3.08 10.48 -0.87
CA LEU A 176 -2.36 11.70 -1.28
C LEU A 176 -0.95 11.39 -1.82
N ARG A 177 -0.21 10.47 -1.18
CA ARG A 177 1.12 10.03 -1.68
C ARG A 177 1.01 9.36 -3.05
N ARG A 178 0.03 8.48 -3.23
CA ARG A 178 -0.25 7.83 -4.52
C ARG A 178 -0.55 8.85 -5.61
N LYS A 179 -1.43 9.81 -5.33
CA LYS A 179 -1.80 10.88 -6.28
C LYS A 179 -0.59 11.73 -6.66
N THR A 180 0.26 12.04 -5.68
CA THR A 180 1.52 12.77 -5.90
C THR A 180 2.50 11.98 -6.78
N TYR A 181 2.65 10.68 -6.53
CA TYR A 181 3.48 9.79 -7.36
C TYR A 181 2.94 9.70 -8.80
N LEU A 182 1.62 9.51 -8.95
CA LEU A 182 0.95 9.48 -10.25
C LEU A 182 1.16 10.77 -11.02
N SER A 183 1.09 11.94 -10.38
CA SER A 183 1.33 13.23 -11.03
C SER A 183 2.76 13.34 -11.58
N ASN A 184 3.75 12.91 -10.79
CA ASN A 184 5.15 12.88 -11.23
C ASN A 184 5.37 11.90 -12.40
N MET A 185 4.78 10.70 -12.32
CA MET A 185 4.85 9.70 -13.39
C MET A 185 4.13 10.17 -14.66
N ALA A 186 2.96 10.79 -14.53
CA ALA A 186 2.20 11.35 -15.65
C ALA A 186 2.99 12.44 -16.38
N LYS A 187 3.62 13.35 -15.64
CA LYS A 187 4.50 14.38 -16.21
C LYS A 187 5.65 13.77 -17.01
N THR A 188 6.35 12.79 -16.43
CA THR A 188 7.45 12.12 -17.13
C THR A 188 6.95 11.34 -18.35
N MET A 189 5.81 10.66 -18.23
CA MET A 189 5.25 9.84 -19.32
C MET A 189 4.76 10.69 -20.49
N ARG A 190 4.20 11.88 -20.25
CA ARG A 190 3.85 12.84 -21.31
C ARG A 190 5.05 13.15 -22.20
N THR A 191 6.23 13.38 -21.62
CA THR A 191 7.47 13.61 -22.42
C THR A 191 7.87 12.42 -23.30
N VAL A 192 7.53 11.19 -22.89
CA VAL A 192 7.75 9.99 -23.69
C VAL A 192 6.74 9.90 -24.84
N LEU A 193 5.48 10.20 -24.57
CA LEU A 193 4.40 10.17 -25.57
C LEU A 193 4.53 11.26 -26.63
N GLU A 194 4.97 12.46 -26.24
CA GLU A 194 5.24 13.59 -27.15
C GLU A 194 6.41 13.30 -28.10
N ASN A 195 7.35 12.45 -27.69
CA ASN A 195 8.46 12.02 -28.54
C ASN A 195 8.02 10.86 -29.45
N SER A 196 7.58 11.20 -30.66
CA SER A 196 7.09 10.22 -31.65
C SER A 196 8.05 9.05 -31.88
N ARG A 197 9.36 9.29 -31.93
CA ARG A 197 10.37 8.23 -32.09
C ARG A 197 10.35 7.26 -30.90
N ARG A 198 10.33 7.77 -29.66
CA ARG A 198 10.28 6.92 -28.45
C ARG A 198 8.96 6.15 -28.36
N ALA A 199 7.83 6.81 -28.62
CA ALA A 199 6.51 6.18 -28.60
C ALA A 199 6.38 5.07 -29.66
N SER A 200 6.83 5.31 -30.90
CA SER A 200 6.81 4.31 -31.97
C SER A 200 7.78 3.14 -31.74
N LEU A 201 8.94 3.40 -31.16
CA LEU A 201 9.89 2.35 -30.77
C LEU A 201 9.30 1.45 -29.68
N LEU A 202 8.74 2.06 -28.62
CA LEU A 202 8.05 1.34 -27.55
C LEU A 202 6.92 0.47 -28.09
N LYS A 203 6.08 1.00 -29.00
CA LYS A 203 5.03 0.22 -29.67
C LYS A 203 5.60 -0.99 -30.39
N SER A 204 6.65 -0.79 -31.18
CA SER A 204 7.24 -1.83 -32.02
C SER A 204 7.85 -2.96 -31.19
N ASP A 205 8.58 -2.62 -30.12
CA ASP A 205 9.16 -3.60 -29.19
C ASP A 205 8.09 -4.37 -28.44
N LEU A 206 7.01 -3.72 -27.99
CA LEU A 206 5.88 -4.38 -27.36
C LEU A 206 5.19 -5.37 -28.31
N HIS A 207 4.95 -4.96 -29.57
CA HIS A 207 4.40 -5.85 -30.60
C HIS A 207 5.33 -7.03 -30.90
N ALA A 208 6.65 -6.81 -30.94
CA ALA A 208 7.60 -7.90 -31.11
C ALA A 208 7.52 -8.88 -29.94
N ILE A 209 7.39 -8.37 -28.71
CA ILE A 209 7.32 -9.22 -27.53
C ILE A 209 6.10 -10.10 -27.51
N ILE A 210 4.94 -9.50 -27.81
CA ILE A 210 3.66 -10.19 -27.84
C ILE A 210 3.66 -11.26 -28.93
N ARG A 211 4.15 -10.93 -30.15
CA ARG A 211 4.19 -11.89 -31.27
C ARG A 211 5.12 -13.07 -31.04
N GLN A 212 6.19 -12.87 -30.27
CA GLN A 212 7.22 -13.88 -30.07
C GLN A 212 6.90 -14.86 -28.93
N GLY A 213 5.68 -14.80 -28.37
CA GLY A 213 5.19 -15.79 -27.40
C GLY A 213 5.92 -15.76 -26.04
N ALA A 214 6.70 -14.71 -25.72
CA ALA A 214 7.32 -14.59 -24.40
C ALA A 214 6.29 -14.56 -23.25
N LEU A 215 5.04 -14.27 -23.58
CA LEU A 215 3.92 -14.24 -22.64
C LEU A 215 3.24 -15.62 -22.49
N ASP A 216 3.59 -16.64 -23.29
CA ASP A 216 3.00 -17.99 -23.20
C ASP A 216 3.42 -18.74 -21.91
N ILE A 217 4.44 -18.26 -21.21
CA ILE A 217 4.82 -18.72 -19.87
C ILE A 217 3.75 -18.28 -18.83
N SER A 218 3.04 -17.17 -19.09
CA SER A 218 1.92 -16.70 -18.28
C SER A 218 0.69 -17.59 -18.40
N GLU A 219 0.38 -18.07 -19.61
CA GLU A 219 -0.85 -18.80 -19.88
C GLU A 219 -0.87 -20.18 -19.21
N LYS A 220 0.29 -20.84 -19.12
CA LYS A 220 0.45 -22.11 -18.38
C LYS A 220 0.50 -21.92 -16.87
N ALA A 221 1.08 -20.83 -16.36
CA ALA A 221 1.18 -20.57 -14.93
C ALA A 221 -0.17 -20.15 -14.32
N LEU A 222 -1.04 -19.52 -15.10
CA LEU A 222 -2.37 -19.05 -14.67
C LEU A 222 -3.46 -20.15 -14.72
N ARG A 223 -3.22 -21.25 -15.46
CA ARG A 223 -4.14 -22.39 -15.62
C ARG A 223 -4.15 -23.39 -14.44
N SER A 224 -3.69 -23.02 -13.25
CA SER A 224 -3.53 -23.97 -12.15
C SER A 224 -4.81 -24.42 -11.43
N ASN A 225 -5.99 -24.27 -12.03
CA ASN A 225 -7.24 -24.91 -11.55
C ASN A 225 -8.13 -25.34 -12.74
N PRO A 226 -8.08 -26.62 -13.16
CA PRO A 226 -9.01 -27.16 -14.15
C PRO A 226 -10.26 -27.66 -13.42
N SER A 227 -11.12 -26.77 -12.96
CA SER A 227 -12.46 -27.14 -12.49
C SER A 227 -13.53 -26.47 -13.34
N GLY A 228 -13.98 -27.23 -14.35
CA GLY A 228 -15.38 -27.29 -14.75
C GLY A 228 -16.05 -26.04 -15.31
N THR A 229 -16.32 -26.11 -16.62
CA THR A 229 -17.43 -25.47 -17.34
C THR A 229 -17.41 -23.95 -17.51
N GLY A 230 -17.00 -23.54 -18.72
CA GLY A 230 -17.80 -22.60 -19.51
C GLY A 230 -17.48 -21.12 -19.39
N ASP A 231 -16.25 -20.73 -19.69
CA ASP A 231 -15.97 -19.85 -20.82
C ASP A 231 -14.45 -19.71 -20.94
N LEU A 232 -13.99 -19.54 -22.17
CA LEU A 232 -12.65 -19.05 -22.43
C LEU A 232 -12.57 -17.68 -21.75
N GLU A 233 -12.05 -17.61 -20.53
CA GLU A 233 -11.70 -16.35 -19.86
C GLU A 233 -10.66 -15.68 -20.77
N GLU A 234 -11.17 -14.93 -21.74
CA GLU A 234 -10.37 -14.11 -22.63
C GLU A 234 -9.46 -13.30 -21.73
N ASN A 235 -8.16 -13.35 -21.98
CA ASN A 235 -7.15 -12.68 -21.17
C ASN A 235 -7.40 -11.15 -21.21
N THR A 236 -8.28 -10.68 -20.32
CA THR A 236 -8.83 -9.32 -20.28
C THR A 236 -7.73 -8.29 -20.10
N GLU A 237 -6.71 -8.65 -19.34
CA GLU A 237 -5.51 -7.89 -19.08
C GLU A 237 -4.68 -7.75 -20.36
N MET A 238 -4.55 -8.83 -21.14
CA MET A 238 -3.86 -8.79 -22.44
C MET A 238 -4.61 -7.93 -23.46
N LYS A 239 -5.95 -7.98 -23.48
CA LYS A 239 -6.77 -7.09 -24.31
C LYS A 239 -6.59 -5.63 -23.89
N CYS A 240 -6.57 -5.36 -22.60
CA CYS A 240 -6.36 -4.04 -22.05
C CYS A 240 -4.99 -3.49 -22.48
N LEU A 241 -3.93 -4.29 -22.30
CA LEU A 241 -2.58 -3.92 -22.74
C LEU A 241 -2.52 -3.72 -24.25
N SER A 242 -3.15 -4.59 -25.05
CA SER A 242 -3.19 -4.46 -26.51
C SER A 242 -3.89 -3.16 -26.94
N SER A 243 -4.96 -2.78 -26.25
CA SER A 243 -5.67 -1.52 -26.50
C SER A 243 -4.78 -0.31 -26.21
N LEU A 244 -4.05 -0.32 -25.10
CA LEU A 244 -3.07 0.73 -24.76
C LEU A 244 -1.93 0.81 -25.78
N ILE A 245 -1.41 -0.34 -26.23
CA ILE A 245 -0.35 -0.40 -27.24
C ILE A 245 -0.84 0.18 -28.57
N SER A 246 -2.10 -0.04 -28.94
CA SER A 246 -2.66 0.50 -30.17
C SER A 246 -2.61 2.04 -30.21
N LEU A 247 -2.73 2.70 -29.05
CA LEU A 247 -2.66 4.14 -28.86
C LEU A 247 -1.25 4.72 -28.94
N LEU A 248 -0.21 3.90 -28.70
CA LEU A 248 1.18 4.38 -28.79
C LEU A 248 1.48 4.85 -30.21
N GLY A 249 2.00 6.07 -30.33
CA GLY A 249 2.30 6.72 -31.61
C GLY A 249 1.09 7.22 -32.40
N THR A 250 -0.15 7.04 -31.90
CA THR A 250 -1.37 7.64 -32.49
C THR A 250 -1.92 8.78 -31.63
N SER A 251 -1.80 8.69 -30.30
CA SER A 251 -2.13 9.77 -29.36
C SER A 251 -0.89 10.19 -28.56
N THR A 252 -0.77 11.49 -28.30
CA THR A 252 0.18 12.07 -27.35
C THR A 252 -0.48 12.40 -26.01
N ASP A 253 -1.81 12.47 -25.97
CA ASP A 253 -2.56 12.80 -24.77
C ASP A 253 -2.66 11.58 -23.84
N LEU A 254 -2.02 11.69 -22.69
CA LEU A 254 -2.00 10.65 -21.66
C LEU A 254 -3.41 10.33 -21.13
N SER A 255 -4.31 11.32 -21.10
CA SER A 255 -5.68 11.13 -20.62
C SER A 255 -6.41 10.05 -21.42
N VAL A 256 -6.15 9.95 -22.73
CA VAL A 256 -6.73 8.95 -23.63
C VAL A 256 -6.29 7.53 -23.25
N PHE A 257 -5.02 7.35 -22.87
CA PHE A 257 -4.50 6.06 -22.42
C PHE A 257 -5.15 5.63 -21.10
N LEU A 258 -5.21 6.55 -20.13
CA LEU A 258 -5.79 6.27 -18.82
C LEU A 258 -7.29 6.00 -18.91
N ASN A 259 -8.03 6.76 -19.73
CA ASN A 259 -9.43 6.50 -20.03
C ASN A 259 -9.66 5.14 -20.69
N CYS A 260 -8.77 4.72 -21.59
CA CYS A 260 -8.82 3.40 -22.19
C CYS A 260 -8.68 2.30 -21.11
N LEU A 261 -7.68 2.42 -20.22
CA LEU A 261 -7.50 1.48 -19.11
C LEU A 261 -8.71 1.49 -18.15
N CYS A 262 -9.23 2.67 -17.80
CA CYS A 262 -10.42 2.80 -16.97
C CYS A 262 -11.65 2.13 -17.60
N SER A 263 -11.87 2.31 -18.91
CA SER A 263 -12.97 1.66 -19.62
C SER A 263 -12.83 0.13 -19.63
N ASN A 264 -11.61 -0.40 -19.73
CA ASN A 264 -11.38 -1.84 -19.64
C ASN A 264 -11.69 -2.37 -18.23
N LEU A 265 -11.25 -1.66 -17.18
CA LEU A 265 -11.62 -1.99 -15.80
C LEU A 265 -13.13 -1.96 -15.57
N GLN A 266 -13.84 -1.01 -16.19
CA GLN A 266 -15.29 -0.94 -16.14
C GLN A 266 -15.94 -2.21 -16.67
N THR A 267 -15.47 -2.72 -17.81
CA THR A 267 -16.03 -3.94 -18.40
C THR A 267 -15.60 -5.22 -17.68
N SER A 268 -14.38 -5.26 -17.13
CA SER A 268 -13.78 -6.49 -16.58
C SER A 268 -13.96 -6.66 -15.07
N VAL A 269 -14.14 -5.57 -14.32
CA VAL A 269 -14.18 -5.59 -12.85
C VAL A 269 -15.46 -4.97 -12.32
N PHE A 270 -15.78 -3.74 -12.73
CA PHE A 270 -16.89 -2.99 -12.12
C PHE A 270 -18.27 -3.48 -12.57
N GLN A 271 -18.53 -3.59 -13.86
CA GLN A 271 -19.82 -4.05 -14.39
C GLN A 271 -20.21 -5.49 -13.98
N PRO A 272 -19.27 -6.45 -13.90
CA PRO A 272 -19.60 -7.81 -13.46
C PRO A 272 -19.88 -7.92 -11.96
N SER A 273 -19.37 -6.99 -11.14
CA SER A 273 -19.53 -7.04 -9.69
C SER A 273 -20.98 -6.79 -9.27
N ARG A 274 -21.54 -7.67 -8.44
CA ARG A 274 -22.92 -7.54 -7.91
C ARG A 274 -22.97 -7.22 -6.42
N SER A 275 -21.81 -7.23 -5.76
CA SER A 275 -21.66 -6.95 -4.33
C SER A 275 -20.25 -6.43 -4.05
N LYS A 276 -20.06 -5.77 -2.90
CA LYS A 276 -18.76 -5.28 -2.45
C LYS A 276 -17.71 -6.40 -2.36
N GLU A 277 -18.10 -7.55 -1.81
CA GLU A 277 -17.19 -8.70 -1.68
C GLU A 277 -16.77 -9.25 -3.06
N GLU A 278 -17.70 -9.28 -4.02
CA GLU A 278 -17.39 -9.66 -5.39
C GLU A 278 -16.51 -8.63 -6.10
N LEU A 279 -16.75 -7.33 -5.88
CA LEU A 279 -15.89 -6.26 -6.38
C LEU A 279 -14.46 -6.43 -5.86
N ILE A 280 -14.27 -6.62 -4.56
CA ILE A 280 -12.94 -6.84 -3.94
C ILE A 280 -12.26 -8.07 -4.55
N ARG A 281 -12.99 -9.18 -4.73
CA ARG A 281 -12.45 -10.40 -5.34
C ARG A 281 -12.05 -10.19 -6.81
N LEU A 282 -12.90 -9.56 -7.61
CA LEU A 282 -12.61 -9.27 -9.03
C LEU A 282 -11.45 -8.29 -9.17
N ALA A 283 -11.41 -7.23 -8.36
CA ALA A 283 -10.33 -6.26 -8.31
C ALA A 283 -8.99 -6.92 -7.97
N ALA A 284 -8.95 -7.76 -6.92
CA ALA A 284 -7.74 -8.48 -6.53
C ALA A 284 -7.27 -9.46 -7.61
N SER A 285 -8.21 -10.19 -8.24
CA SER A 285 -7.90 -11.11 -9.34
C SER A 285 -7.31 -10.37 -10.54
N PHE A 286 -7.97 -9.30 -11.01
CA PHE A 286 -7.49 -8.48 -12.12
C PHE A 286 -6.12 -7.88 -11.81
N GLN A 287 -5.94 -7.28 -10.63
CA GLN A 287 -4.67 -6.65 -10.23
C GLN A 287 -3.52 -7.66 -10.21
N LEU A 288 -3.75 -8.89 -9.73
CA LEU A 288 -2.72 -9.93 -9.74
C LEU A 288 -2.32 -10.31 -11.17
N ARG A 289 -3.30 -10.55 -12.06
CA ARG A 289 -3.05 -10.89 -13.46
C ARG A 289 -2.39 -9.75 -14.22
N TRP A 290 -2.81 -8.52 -13.97
CA TRP A 290 -2.25 -7.29 -14.53
C TRP A 290 -0.78 -7.12 -14.13
N ASN A 291 -0.49 -7.23 -12.83
CA ASN A 291 0.88 -7.13 -12.32
C ASN A 291 1.78 -8.22 -12.90
N PHE A 292 1.27 -9.46 -13.00
CA PHE A 292 2.00 -10.56 -13.61
C PHE A 292 2.32 -10.26 -15.08
N LEU A 293 1.32 -9.82 -15.86
CA LEU A 293 1.47 -9.47 -17.27
C LEU A 293 2.52 -8.36 -17.47
N LEU A 294 2.39 -7.23 -16.78
CA LEU A 294 3.34 -6.11 -16.92
C LEU A 294 4.76 -6.50 -16.47
N THR A 295 4.88 -7.33 -15.44
CA THR A 295 6.17 -7.87 -15.00
C THR A 295 6.77 -8.82 -16.04
N ALA A 296 5.96 -9.68 -16.66
CA ALA A 296 6.41 -10.59 -17.71
C ALA A 296 6.92 -9.82 -18.93
N VAL A 297 6.20 -8.78 -19.38
CA VAL A 297 6.65 -7.88 -20.45
C VAL A 297 7.96 -7.19 -20.06
N SER A 298 8.09 -6.72 -18.82
CA SER A 298 9.33 -6.10 -18.32
C SER A 298 10.52 -7.06 -18.38
N LYS A 299 10.32 -8.31 -17.93
CA LYS A 299 11.35 -9.36 -18.01
C LYS A 299 11.74 -9.63 -19.46
N ALA A 300 10.76 -9.74 -20.37
CA ALA A 300 11.01 -9.96 -21.80
C ALA A 300 11.78 -8.79 -22.44
N MET A 301 11.41 -7.55 -22.13
CA MET A 301 12.14 -6.35 -22.58
C MET A 301 13.62 -6.39 -22.14
N THR A 302 13.88 -6.76 -20.88
CA THR A 302 15.26 -6.87 -20.35
C THR A 302 16.03 -8.01 -21.00
N LEU A 303 15.46 -9.21 -21.07
CA LEU A 303 16.12 -10.40 -21.63
C LEU A 303 16.42 -10.27 -23.12
N TRP A 304 15.60 -9.52 -23.84
CA TRP A 304 15.80 -9.27 -25.28
C TRP A 304 16.47 -7.94 -25.58
N HIS A 305 17.03 -7.27 -24.55
CA HIS A 305 17.80 -6.04 -24.68
C HIS A 305 17.09 -4.96 -25.51
N ARG A 306 15.79 -4.74 -25.25
CA ARG A 306 14.99 -3.76 -25.99
C ARG A 306 15.39 -2.34 -25.61
N ASP A 307 15.69 -1.52 -26.61
CA ASP A 307 16.10 -0.12 -26.44
C ASP A 307 15.01 0.75 -25.79
N SER A 308 13.74 0.35 -25.90
CA SER A 308 12.61 1.04 -25.28
C SER A 308 12.36 0.67 -23.80
N PHE A 309 13.20 -0.15 -23.16
CA PHE A 309 12.98 -0.62 -21.79
C PHE A 309 12.73 0.54 -20.80
N GLY A 310 13.47 1.64 -20.88
CA GLY A 310 13.27 2.78 -19.97
C GLY A 310 11.88 3.43 -20.13
N SER A 311 11.40 3.56 -21.37
CA SER A 311 10.05 4.08 -21.66
C SER A 311 8.96 3.09 -21.22
N TRP A 312 9.19 1.80 -21.43
CA TRP A 312 8.31 0.75 -20.92
C TRP A 312 8.25 0.74 -19.40
N HIS A 313 9.38 0.84 -18.72
CA HIS A 313 9.44 0.78 -17.26
C HIS A 313 8.62 1.91 -16.63
N LEU A 314 8.77 3.13 -17.14
CA LEU A 314 7.96 4.27 -16.73
C LEU A 314 6.46 4.01 -16.99
N PHE A 315 6.12 3.51 -18.19
CA PHE A 315 4.73 3.24 -18.54
C PHE A 315 4.13 2.15 -17.64
N HIS A 316 4.87 1.06 -17.39
CA HIS A 316 4.51 -0.01 -16.47
C HIS A 316 4.21 0.57 -15.07
N LEU A 317 5.13 1.34 -14.49
CA LEU A 317 4.93 1.91 -13.15
C LEU A 317 3.68 2.80 -13.08
N LEU A 318 3.47 3.65 -14.08
CA LEU A 318 2.27 4.47 -14.19
C LEU A 318 1.00 3.61 -14.26
N LEU A 319 1.00 2.59 -15.13
CA LEU A 319 -0.14 1.69 -15.32
C LEU A 319 -0.46 0.89 -14.07
N LEU A 320 0.56 0.41 -13.34
CA LEU A 320 0.40 -0.33 -12.10
C LEU A 320 -0.22 0.56 -11.02
N GLU A 321 0.35 1.75 -10.79
CA GLU A 321 -0.16 2.65 -9.77
C GLU A 321 -1.55 3.19 -10.12
N TYR A 322 -1.84 3.42 -11.41
CA TYR A 322 -3.14 3.92 -11.83
C TYR A 322 -4.26 2.89 -11.63
N VAL A 323 -4.01 1.60 -11.93
CA VAL A 323 -4.97 0.54 -11.60
C VAL A 323 -5.23 0.49 -10.09
N ILE A 324 -4.17 0.56 -9.27
CA ILE A 324 -4.31 0.59 -7.82
C ILE A 324 -5.14 1.81 -7.38
N HIS A 325 -4.89 2.98 -7.98
CA HIS A 325 -5.63 4.20 -7.68
C HIS A 325 -7.13 4.07 -7.96
N ILE A 326 -7.52 3.56 -9.14
CA ILE A 326 -8.94 3.40 -9.48
C ILE A 326 -9.59 2.38 -8.53
N LEU A 327 -9.02 1.17 -8.43
CA LEU A 327 -9.62 0.10 -7.65
C LEU A 327 -9.78 0.49 -6.17
N GLN A 328 -8.76 1.14 -5.60
CA GLN A 328 -8.81 1.60 -4.22
C GLN A 328 -9.82 2.73 -4.03
N SER A 329 -9.91 3.68 -4.96
CA SER A 329 -10.88 4.79 -4.86
C SER A 329 -12.31 4.27 -4.88
N CYS A 330 -12.62 3.27 -5.72
CA CYS A 330 -13.94 2.64 -5.74
C CYS A 330 -14.27 1.91 -4.43
N ILE A 331 -13.33 1.13 -3.88
CA ILE A 331 -13.55 0.40 -2.62
C ILE A 331 -13.76 1.37 -1.45
N GLU A 332 -13.06 2.51 -1.45
CA GLU A 332 -13.18 3.56 -0.43
C GLU A 332 -14.50 4.36 -0.53
N GLU A 333 -14.98 4.65 -1.75
CA GLU A 333 -16.25 5.34 -1.95
C GLU A 333 -17.46 4.48 -1.60
N ASP A 334 -17.41 3.17 -1.86
CA ASP A 334 -18.47 2.25 -1.45
C ASP A 334 -18.58 2.08 0.07
N GLU A 335 -17.52 2.40 0.84
CA GLU A 335 -17.62 2.52 2.30
C GLU A 335 -18.44 3.74 2.76
N GLU A 336 -18.61 4.77 1.93
CA GLU A 336 -19.47 5.92 2.23
C GLU A 336 -20.96 5.60 2.02
N GLY A 337 -21.31 4.59 1.20
CA GLY A 337 -22.69 4.23 0.87
C GLY A 337 -23.19 2.88 1.40
N GLY A 338 -22.30 1.91 1.67
CA GLY A 338 -22.66 0.52 1.97
C GLY A 338 -22.78 0.14 3.44
N ASP A 339 -22.30 0.97 4.37
CA ASP A 339 -22.33 0.70 5.82
C ASP A 339 -23.64 1.18 6.47
N VAL A 340 -24.77 0.94 5.80
CA VAL A 340 -26.12 1.32 6.27
C VAL A 340 -26.93 0.09 6.71
N GLY A 341 -26.40 -1.14 6.55
CA GLY A 341 -27.20 -2.36 6.69
C GLY A 341 -26.66 -3.50 7.54
N ASN A 342 -25.42 -3.46 8.07
CA ASN A 342 -24.89 -4.62 8.80
C ASN A 342 -24.16 -4.19 10.07
N LEU A 343 -24.95 -3.95 11.13
CA LEU A 343 -24.44 -3.77 12.49
C LEU A 343 -23.96 -5.13 13.04
N LYS A 344 -22.83 -5.60 12.53
CA LYS A 344 -22.02 -6.63 13.17
C LYS A 344 -20.56 -6.32 12.88
N GLU A 345 -20.06 -5.31 13.57
CA GLU A 345 -18.64 -5.02 13.67
C GLU A 345 -17.98 -6.21 14.38
N VAL A 346 -17.61 -7.22 13.61
CA VAL A 346 -16.66 -8.23 14.07
C VAL A 346 -15.32 -7.51 14.14
N LEU A 347 -14.84 -7.30 15.37
CA LEU A 347 -13.46 -6.94 15.66
C LEU A 347 -12.53 -7.66 14.67
N PRO A 348 -11.62 -6.96 13.97
CA PRO A 348 -10.68 -7.64 13.12
C PRO A 348 -9.82 -8.58 13.98
N ASP A 349 -9.87 -9.87 13.63
CA ASP A 349 -8.96 -10.89 14.12
C ASP A 349 -7.52 -10.45 13.79
N ASP A 350 -6.65 -10.47 14.80
CA ASP A 350 -5.27 -9.96 14.80
C ASP A 350 -4.30 -10.87 14.01
N SER A 351 -4.70 -11.29 12.81
CA SER A 351 -4.00 -12.31 12.02
C SER A 351 -3.73 -11.87 10.57
N GLN A 352 -3.43 -10.59 10.34
CA GLN A 352 -2.76 -10.13 9.13
C GLN A 352 -1.47 -9.35 9.46
N PRO A 353 -0.28 -9.85 9.09
CA PRO A 353 0.95 -9.12 9.31
C PRO A 353 1.00 -7.90 8.37
N LEU A 354 0.87 -6.72 8.97
CA LEU A 354 1.23 -5.44 8.36
C LEU A 354 2.69 -5.52 7.90
N VAL A 355 2.91 -5.47 6.59
CA VAL A 355 4.23 -5.25 6.00
C VAL A 355 4.68 -3.83 6.39
N PRO A 356 5.84 -3.64 7.04
CA PRO A 356 6.35 -2.30 7.34
C PRO A 356 6.68 -1.56 6.02
N PRO A 357 6.45 -0.24 5.93
CA PRO A 357 6.89 0.52 4.77
C PRO A 357 8.43 0.61 4.76
N ASP A 358 9.02 0.29 3.60
CA ASP A 358 10.44 0.35 3.32
C ASP A 358 11.04 1.73 3.67
N GLN A 359 12.01 1.72 4.60
CA GLN A 359 13.03 2.75 4.69
C GLN A 359 14.17 2.38 3.73
N GLU A 360 14.07 2.75 2.47
CA GLU A 360 15.25 2.83 1.60
C GLU A 360 15.12 4.04 0.67
N LEU A 361 15.69 5.17 1.11
CA LEU A 361 16.41 6.15 0.28
C LEU A 361 16.78 7.38 1.13
N SER A 362 17.81 7.28 1.99
CA SER A 362 18.83 8.32 2.29
C SER A 362 19.74 7.91 3.49
N ARG A 363 21.07 7.96 3.30
CA ARG A 363 22.21 7.59 4.21
C ARG A 363 22.57 8.72 5.23
N PRO A 364 23.63 8.66 6.10
CA PRO A 364 24.46 7.56 6.68
C PRO A 364 24.47 7.55 8.26
N PRO A 365 25.08 6.56 8.97
CA PRO A 365 25.19 6.57 10.44
C PRO A 365 26.63 6.63 10.99
N ASP A 366 26.78 7.24 12.19
CA ASP A 366 27.87 6.99 13.16
C ASP A 366 27.54 7.70 14.51
N PRO A 367 28.12 7.35 15.68
CA PRO A 367 27.89 6.09 16.42
C PRO A 367 27.65 6.25 17.96
N SER A 368 26.89 5.31 18.56
CA SER A 368 27.05 4.74 19.94
C SER A 368 26.93 5.63 21.22
N PRO A 369 26.88 5.08 22.48
CA PRO A 369 26.53 3.73 22.97
C PRO A 369 25.60 3.67 24.24
N ALA A 370 24.97 2.49 24.39
CA ALA A 370 24.73 1.64 25.58
C ALA A 370 24.48 2.21 27.00
N GLN A 371 23.38 1.73 27.63
CA GLN A 371 23.40 1.35 29.05
C GLN A 371 22.38 0.24 29.40
N GLU A 372 22.90 -0.98 29.41
CA GLU A 372 22.73 -2.07 30.39
C GLU A 372 21.77 -1.85 31.60
N ARG A 373 20.74 -2.71 31.79
CA ARG A 373 20.67 -3.74 32.88
C ARG A 373 19.27 -4.30 33.23
N ARG A 374 19.31 -5.62 33.50
CA ARG A 374 18.56 -6.46 34.48
C ARG A 374 17.14 -6.95 34.15
N SER A 375 17.09 -8.26 33.88
CA SER A 375 15.96 -9.21 34.01
C SER A 375 15.61 -9.48 35.51
N PRO A 376 14.45 -10.10 35.88
CA PRO A 376 14.19 -11.52 35.56
C PRO A 376 12.71 -11.98 35.37
N ARG A 377 12.62 -13.01 34.50
CA ARG A 377 11.78 -14.24 34.53
C ARG A 377 10.25 -14.21 34.26
N ALA A 378 9.93 -15.06 33.27
CA ALA A 378 8.84 -16.05 33.15
C ALA A 378 7.60 -15.66 32.32
N ASP A 379 7.64 -16.00 31.02
CA ASP A 379 6.75 -16.99 30.39
C ASP A 379 7.20 -17.22 28.92
N ALA A 380 6.98 -18.43 28.38
CA ALA A 380 7.51 -18.87 27.08
C ALA A 380 6.95 -18.04 25.89
N PRO A 381 7.77 -17.40 25.03
CA PRO A 381 7.28 -16.49 23.99
C PRO A 381 6.87 -17.17 22.68
N ARG A 382 5.84 -16.61 22.04
CA ARG A 382 5.40 -16.95 20.68
C ARG A 382 6.42 -16.42 19.66
N VAL A 383 7.01 -17.33 18.89
CA VAL A 383 8.06 -17.02 17.91
C VAL A 383 7.49 -16.94 16.50
N THR A 384 7.78 -15.86 15.75
CA THR A 384 7.33 -15.66 14.36
C THR A 384 8.48 -15.76 13.36
N LEU A 385 8.27 -16.53 12.28
CA LEU A 385 9.24 -16.76 11.20
C LEU A 385 9.19 -15.60 10.19
N ARG A 386 10.32 -14.92 9.95
CA ARG A 386 10.35 -13.71 9.11
C ARG A 386 10.97 -13.86 7.72
N HIS A 387 11.69 -14.94 7.40
CA HIS A 387 12.23 -15.14 6.04
C HIS A 387 12.76 -16.57 5.82
N LYS A 388 12.63 -17.13 4.60
CA LYS A 388 13.16 -18.46 4.23
C LYS A 388 14.33 -18.31 3.26
N SER A 389 15.53 -18.71 3.67
CA SER A 389 16.71 -18.78 2.79
C SER A 389 17.10 -20.25 2.58
N ARG A 390 17.54 -20.62 1.37
CA ARG A 390 17.90 -22.00 1.02
C ARG A 390 19.40 -22.10 0.80
N GLY A 391 20.17 -22.25 1.88
CA GLY A 391 21.56 -22.68 1.86
C GLY A 391 21.66 -24.16 2.24
N GLN A 392 22.42 -24.96 1.51
CA GLN A 392 22.65 -26.38 1.80
C GLN A 392 24.15 -26.58 1.93
N CYS A 393 24.61 -26.98 3.12
CA CYS A 393 26.01 -27.33 3.35
C CYS A 393 26.06 -28.83 3.68
N THR A 394 26.88 -29.58 2.93
CA THR A 394 27.17 -30.99 3.20
C THR A 394 28.61 -31.09 3.67
N THR A 395 28.84 -31.53 4.89
CA THR A 395 30.18 -31.82 5.39
C THR A 395 30.56 -33.23 4.93
N GLU A 396 31.70 -33.38 4.25
CA GLU A 396 32.20 -34.67 3.76
C GLU A 396 32.26 -35.70 4.91
N GLY A 397 31.62 -36.85 4.71
CA GLY A 397 31.66 -37.99 5.63
C GLY A 397 30.52 -38.11 6.66
N SER A 398 29.64 -37.11 6.82
CA SER A 398 28.45 -37.22 7.70
C SER A 398 27.15 -37.31 6.90
N SER A 399 26.25 -38.25 7.23
CA SER A 399 24.91 -38.37 6.63
C SER A 399 23.96 -37.22 7.00
N VAL A 400 24.41 -36.29 7.84
CA VAL A 400 23.63 -35.19 8.40
C VAL A 400 23.70 -33.96 7.51
N VAL A 401 22.54 -33.49 7.06
CA VAL A 401 22.37 -32.25 6.30
C VAL A 401 21.84 -31.17 7.22
N VAL A 402 22.53 -30.03 7.25
CA VAL A 402 22.08 -28.85 7.99
C VAL A 402 21.33 -27.90 7.05
N ARG A 403 20.12 -27.47 7.44
CA ARG A 403 19.36 -26.43 6.74
C ARG A 403 19.05 -25.29 7.70
N VAL A 404 19.06 -24.07 7.19
CA VAL A 404 18.68 -22.87 7.95
C VAL A 404 17.36 -22.35 7.39
N PRO A 405 16.20 -22.86 7.84
CA PRO A 405 14.90 -22.46 7.32
C PRO A 405 14.54 -20.99 7.55
N GLY A 406 15.17 -20.30 8.52
CA GLY A 406 14.96 -18.87 8.68
C GLY A 406 15.47 -18.30 10.00
N PHE A 407 15.27 -16.98 10.12
CA PHE A 407 15.55 -16.23 11.34
C PHE A 407 14.24 -15.98 12.07
N LEU A 408 14.33 -16.07 13.38
CA LEU A 408 13.26 -15.85 14.33
C LEU A 408 13.63 -14.66 15.20
N LEU A 409 12.66 -13.82 15.51
CA LEU A 409 12.82 -12.81 16.54
C LEU A 409 12.04 -13.28 17.76
N ASP A 410 12.73 -13.45 18.88
CA ASP A 410 12.05 -13.62 20.16
C ASP A 410 11.42 -12.27 20.52
N ILE A 411 10.09 -12.19 20.46
CA ILE A 411 9.36 -10.93 20.68
C ILE A 411 9.47 -10.49 22.16
N ALA A 412 9.75 -11.41 23.08
CA ALA A 412 9.86 -11.09 24.50
C ALA A 412 11.26 -10.61 24.90
N THR A 413 12.32 -11.16 24.31
CA THR A 413 13.70 -10.73 24.62
C THR A 413 14.29 -9.75 23.59
N GLY A 414 13.71 -9.69 22.39
CA GLY A 414 14.29 -8.97 21.25
C GLY A 414 15.46 -9.69 20.60
N ASP A 415 15.82 -10.90 21.07
CA ASP A 415 16.95 -11.65 20.56
C ASP A 415 16.63 -12.25 19.19
N LYS A 416 17.61 -12.14 18.28
CA LYS A 416 17.57 -12.85 17.00
C LYS A 416 18.01 -14.29 17.24
N LEU A 417 17.17 -15.24 16.87
CA LEU A 417 17.45 -16.68 16.89
C LEU A 417 17.52 -17.19 15.44
N ILE A 418 18.44 -18.10 15.15
CA ILE A 418 18.48 -18.83 13.90
C ILE A 418 17.80 -20.17 14.09
N GLN A 419 16.85 -20.47 13.22
CA GLN A 419 16.28 -21.80 13.16
C GLN A 419 17.18 -22.70 12.32
N VAL A 420 17.64 -23.80 12.92
CA VAL A 420 18.48 -24.80 12.28
C VAL A 420 17.75 -26.13 12.28
N LEU A 421 17.75 -26.78 11.12
CA LEU A 421 17.21 -28.11 10.91
C LEU A 421 18.36 -29.07 10.61
N LEU A 422 18.49 -30.13 11.38
CA LEU A 422 19.42 -31.21 11.15
C LEU A 422 18.64 -32.41 10.60
N GLU A 423 18.90 -32.80 9.37
CA GLU A 423 18.32 -33.96 8.69
C GLU A 423 19.38 -35.06 8.62
N ASP A 424 19.24 -36.15 9.37
CA ASP A 424 20.09 -37.31 9.18
C ASP A 424 19.50 -38.21 8.07
N LYS A 425 20.20 -38.29 6.94
CA LYS A 425 19.78 -39.12 5.79
C LYS A 425 19.88 -40.61 6.06
N ALA A 426 20.68 -41.06 7.04
CA ALA A 426 20.82 -42.48 7.34
C ALA A 426 19.65 -43.00 8.18
N THR A 427 19.07 -42.16 9.05
CA THR A 427 17.97 -42.54 9.96
C THR A 427 16.63 -41.88 9.62
N GLU A 428 16.58 -41.06 8.57
CA GLU A 428 15.46 -40.17 8.21
C GLU A 428 14.96 -39.27 9.36
N SER A 429 15.79 -39.08 10.39
CA SER A 429 15.43 -38.29 11.55
C SER A 429 15.70 -36.80 11.32
N THR A 430 14.76 -35.96 11.73
CA THR A 430 14.87 -34.51 11.60
C THR A 430 14.79 -33.86 12.98
N ILE A 431 15.78 -33.04 13.33
CA ILE A 431 15.82 -32.27 14.57
C ILE A 431 15.76 -30.79 14.25
N LYS A 432 14.86 -30.08 14.93
CA LYS A 432 14.65 -28.64 14.79
C LYS A 432 15.14 -27.90 16.03
N LEU A 433 16.00 -26.92 15.83
CA LEU A 433 16.64 -26.16 16.91
C LEU A 433 16.50 -24.66 16.65
N ASN A 434 16.34 -23.89 17.72
CA ASN A 434 16.39 -22.43 17.67
C ASN A 434 17.64 -22.01 18.45
N LEU A 435 18.64 -21.47 17.75
CA LEU A 435 19.94 -21.14 18.31
C LEU A 435 20.12 -19.63 18.39
N PRO A 436 20.57 -19.07 19.52
CA PRO A 436 20.91 -17.66 19.61
C PRO A 436 22.16 -17.34 18.78
N LEU A 437 22.22 -16.12 18.23
CA LEU A 437 23.41 -15.60 17.58
C LEU A 437 24.56 -15.45 18.60
N GLU A 438 25.79 -15.70 18.15
CA GLU A 438 27.07 -15.57 18.87
C GLU A 438 27.25 -16.50 20.09
N ARG A 439 26.58 -17.66 20.08
CA ARG A 439 26.80 -18.71 21.09
C ARG A 439 27.04 -20.07 20.45
N GLU A 440 27.98 -20.81 21.02
CA GLU A 440 28.18 -22.22 20.71
C GLU A 440 27.11 -23.06 21.38
N THR A 441 26.43 -23.90 20.61
CA THR A 441 25.46 -24.85 21.13
C THR A 441 25.88 -26.27 20.82
N LEU A 442 26.09 -27.07 21.86
CA LEU A 442 26.35 -28.51 21.76
C LEU A 442 25.03 -29.25 21.60
N ILE A 443 24.92 -30.07 20.56
CA ILE A 443 23.74 -30.86 20.22
C ILE A 443 24.15 -32.32 20.25
N THR A 444 23.37 -33.14 20.94
CA THR A 444 23.53 -34.59 20.93
C THR A 444 22.36 -35.21 20.17
N LEU A 445 22.64 -35.93 19.09
CA LEU A 445 21.66 -36.68 18.32
C LEU A 445 21.21 -37.94 19.10
N LYS A 446 20.09 -38.52 18.66
CA LYS A 446 19.50 -39.71 19.32
C LYS A 446 20.39 -40.95 19.25
N ASP A 447 21.30 -41.01 18.28
CA ASP A 447 22.30 -42.07 18.11
C ASP A 447 23.58 -41.83 18.93
N GLY A 448 23.62 -40.74 19.73
CA GLY A 448 24.75 -40.39 20.59
C GLY A 448 25.81 -39.50 19.94
N GLN A 449 25.71 -39.18 18.65
CA GLN A 449 26.64 -38.26 17.99
C GLN A 449 26.49 -36.83 18.53
N LYS A 450 27.61 -36.11 18.69
CA LYS A 450 27.63 -34.73 19.22
C LYS A 450 28.15 -33.75 18.19
N PHE A 451 27.45 -32.63 18.03
CA PHE A 451 27.77 -31.54 17.12
C PHE A 451 27.85 -30.22 17.90
N VAL A 452 28.81 -29.37 17.59
CA VAL A 452 28.84 -27.99 18.09
C VAL A 452 28.46 -27.09 16.94
N ILE A 453 27.41 -26.29 17.11
CA ILE A 453 27.00 -25.27 16.14
C ILE A 453 27.33 -23.91 16.72
N HIS A 454 28.23 -23.21 16.04
CA HIS A 454 28.56 -21.81 16.31
C HIS A 454 27.88 -20.93 15.27
N VAL A 455 27.09 -19.97 15.71
CA VAL A 455 26.39 -19.01 14.86
C VAL A 455 27.03 -17.64 15.07
N SER A 456 27.59 -17.03 14.03
CA SER A 456 28.23 -15.70 14.11
C SER A 456 27.55 -14.70 13.18
N ASP A 457 27.45 -13.44 13.61
CA ASP A 457 26.97 -12.35 12.76
C ASP A 457 28.13 -11.88 11.86
N VAL A 458 28.02 -12.12 10.56
CA VAL A 458 29.05 -11.68 9.60
C VAL A 458 28.76 -10.21 9.27
N SER A 459 29.28 -9.32 10.11
CA SER A 459 29.44 -7.91 9.75
C SER A 459 30.36 -7.82 8.53
N GLN A 460 30.03 -6.92 7.59
CA GLN A 460 30.72 -6.71 6.32
C GLN A 460 32.23 -6.45 6.50
N SER A 461 33.05 -7.51 6.50
CA SER A 461 34.46 -7.49 6.09
C SER A 461 35.01 -8.92 6.11
N SER A 462 34.92 -9.65 5.01
CA SER A 462 35.95 -10.62 4.61
C SER A 462 35.61 -11.20 3.24
N GLU A 463 35.98 -10.48 2.20
CA GLU A 463 36.74 -11.13 1.12
C GLU A 463 38.01 -11.68 1.78
N ASN A 464 37.99 -12.93 2.23
CA ASN A 464 39.19 -13.74 2.44
C ASN A 464 38.77 -15.19 2.62
N ILE A 465 38.88 -15.94 1.52
CA ILE A 465 38.93 -17.39 1.50
C ILE A 465 40.15 -17.80 2.35
N TYR A 466 39.93 -18.36 3.53
CA TYR A 466 40.97 -19.09 4.26
C TYR A 466 40.68 -20.58 4.15
N PHE A 467 41.36 -21.25 3.21
CA PHE A 467 41.63 -22.67 3.32
C PHE A 467 42.66 -22.86 4.44
N ARG A 468 42.29 -23.63 5.47
CA ARG A 468 43.26 -24.14 6.44
C ARG A 468 43.24 -25.67 6.38
N ASP A 469 44.08 -26.20 5.50
CA ASP A 469 44.45 -27.61 5.53
C ASP A 469 45.01 -27.93 6.91
N SER A 470 44.40 -28.91 7.57
CA SER A 470 44.94 -29.53 8.77
C SER A 470 45.31 -30.96 8.40
N ASN A 471 46.52 -31.12 7.86
CA ASN A 471 47.18 -32.41 7.81
C ASN A 471 47.41 -32.88 9.26
N ALA A 472 46.93 -34.08 9.58
CA ALA A 472 47.38 -34.84 10.73
C ALA A 472 47.65 -36.28 10.29
N ASP A 473 48.86 -36.51 9.79
CA ASP A 473 49.53 -37.80 9.94
C ASP A 473 50.19 -37.81 11.32
N THR A 474 49.62 -38.53 12.29
CA THR A 474 50.31 -39.53 13.13
C THR A 474 49.33 -40.33 13.99
#